data_AF-A0A522DDF0-F1
#
_entry.id   AF-A0A522DDF0-F1
#
_cell.length_a   1.000
_cell.length_b   1.000
_cell.length_c   1.000
_cell.angle_alpha   90.00
_cell.angle_beta   90.00
_cell.angle_gamma   90.00
#
_symmetry.space_group_name_H-M   'P 1'
#
loop_
_entity.id
_entity.type
_entity.pdbx_description
1 polymer ?
#
loop_
_entity_poly.entity_id
_entity_poly.type
_entity_poly.pdbx_seq_one_letter_code
_entity_poly.pdbx_strand_id
1 'polypeptide(L)'
;MPQRLLHFEIFRRALGFYRKFISAVIISVTLLGLVGYATDDTVGLFYTCILAAIFMVLAFHRLFGGGSAFFNVILANVITIYMCFFAFFVESIFPEMSPVFITAGFLLPLAGFLAGAAYKKDEITGIIQSQVYINEAKFVRSFLWLIPIALVGIMAFVLHQSHENPVETREWFFLGEMFIVAAIVFLASRDFTLMLIDTGVLFGEFFAANAKLIKSAFAFFIMYSLNIIVFAAIYKNVDFLSRIHHFMINGEKRNLTFVESIWFSLVNIATLGYGDIVPITNAMRFLAGMQSFMGTLLFFFGVHAILGHNRLGHSHLGQGHGREELPKE
;
A
#
# COMPACT_ATOMS: atom_id res chain seq x y z
N MET A 1 3.73 -46.62 4.42
CA MET A 1 4.49 -45.44 3.93
C MET A 1 3.67 -44.23 3.40
N PRO A 2 2.32 -44.15 3.42
CA PRO A 2 1.62 -42.97 2.90
C PRO A 2 1.38 -41.82 3.92
N GLN A 3 1.41 -42.09 5.24
CA GLN A 3 1.12 -41.07 6.26
C GLN A 3 2.21 -39.99 6.44
N ARG A 4 3.49 -40.29 6.11
CA ARG A 4 4.59 -39.31 6.22
C ARG A 4 4.60 -38.31 5.06
N LEU A 5 4.12 -38.69 3.88
CA LEU A 5 4.00 -37.79 2.73
C LEU A 5 2.87 -36.77 2.94
N LEU A 6 1.77 -37.18 3.57
CA LEU A 6 0.66 -36.29 3.91
C LEU A 6 1.07 -35.19 4.91
N HIS A 7 1.82 -35.54 5.96
CA HIS A 7 2.34 -34.58 6.94
C HIS A 7 3.33 -33.59 6.30
N PHE A 8 4.13 -34.04 5.34
CA PHE A 8 5.10 -33.19 4.65
C PHE A 8 4.43 -32.18 3.69
N GLU A 9 3.35 -32.56 3.00
CA GLU A 9 2.57 -31.63 2.18
C GLU A 9 1.78 -30.61 3.00
N ILE A 10 1.19 -31.03 4.14
CA ILE A 10 0.51 -30.12 5.06
C ILE A 10 1.51 -29.11 5.65
N PHE A 11 2.69 -29.58 6.06
CA PHE A 11 3.76 -28.72 6.57
C PHE A 11 4.26 -27.74 5.50
N ARG A 12 4.45 -28.18 4.25
CA ARG A 12 4.88 -27.32 3.13
C ARG A 12 3.83 -26.28 2.75
N ARG A 13 2.54 -26.63 2.78
CA ARG A 13 1.42 -25.68 2.57
C ARG A 13 1.34 -24.65 3.71
N ALA A 14 1.50 -25.09 4.96
CA ALA A 14 1.54 -24.22 6.13
C ALA A 14 2.74 -23.26 6.10
N LEU A 15 3.93 -23.76 5.74
CA LEU A 15 5.16 -22.95 5.63
C LEU A 15 5.07 -21.90 4.50
N GLY A 16 4.43 -22.25 3.38
CA GLY A 16 4.18 -21.33 2.26
C GLY A 16 3.17 -20.23 2.59
N PHE A 17 2.16 -20.53 3.40
CA PHE A 17 1.22 -19.55 3.95
C PHE A 17 1.89 -18.62 4.96
N TYR A 18 2.68 -19.17 5.87
CA TYR A 18 3.39 -18.42 6.91
C TYR A 18 4.41 -17.43 6.35
N ARG A 19 5.13 -17.80 5.27
CA ARG A 19 6.12 -16.91 4.62
C ARG A 19 5.48 -15.71 3.92
N LYS A 20 4.29 -15.90 3.32
CA LYS A 20 3.53 -14.81 2.68
C LYS A 20 2.86 -13.88 3.70
N PHE A 21 2.46 -14.44 4.84
CA PHE A 21 1.93 -13.68 5.96
C PHE A 21 2.98 -12.76 6.60
N ILE A 22 4.19 -13.28 6.86
CA ILE A 22 5.29 -12.48 7.43
C ILE A 22 5.60 -11.26 6.56
N SER A 23 5.63 -11.40 5.23
CA SER A 23 5.88 -10.26 4.35
C SER A 23 4.80 -9.19 4.44
N ALA A 24 3.51 -9.56 4.51
CA ALA A 24 2.41 -8.61 4.58
C ALA A 24 2.38 -7.86 5.93
N VAL A 25 2.70 -8.57 7.02
CA VAL A 25 2.84 -7.97 8.36
C VAL A 25 4.02 -7.01 8.41
N ILE A 26 5.18 -7.40 7.89
CA ILE A 26 6.36 -6.52 7.83
C ILE A 26 6.03 -5.24 7.06
N ILE A 27 5.42 -5.35 5.87
CA ILE A 27 5.04 -4.18 5.06
C ILE A 27 4.12 -3.25 5.85
N SER A 28 3.12 -3.79 6.54
CA SER A 28 2.15 -2.99 7.30
C SER A 28 2.78 -2.32 8.52
N VAL A 29 3.66 -3.03 9.24
CA VAL A 29 4.40 -2.46 10.37
C VAL A 29 5.38 -1.39 9.90
N THR A 30 6.06 -1.60 8.78
CA THR A 30 6.94 -0.59 8.19
C THR A 30 6.16 0.64 7.75
N LEU A 31 5.01 0.47 7.09
CA LEU A 31 4.15 1.59 6.68
C LEU A 31 3.64 2.38 7.89
N LEU A 32 3.13 1.68 8.91
CA LEU A 32 2.67 2.30 10.15
C LEU A 32 3.80 3.06 10.85
N GLY A 33 5.01 2.49 10.89
CA GLY A 33 6.20 3.14 11.44
C GLY A 33 6.61 4.39 10.67
N LEU A 34 6.61 4.32 9.33
CA LEU A 34 6.96 5.47 8.47
C LEU A 34 5.95 6.61 8.61
N VAL A 35 4.66 6.30 8.50
CA VAL A 35 3.58 7.29 8.61
C VAL A 35 3.58 7.87 10.02
N GLY A 36 3.61 7.02 11.04
CA GLY A 36 3.60 7.46 12.42
C GLY A 36 4.77 8.40 12.73
N TYR A 37 5.98 8.04 12.32
CA TYR A 37 7.16 8.89 12.51
C TYR A 37 7.04 10.21 11.77
N ALA A 38 6.55 10.20 10.52
CA ALA A 38 6.35 11.42 9.74
C ALA A 38 5.30 12.37 10.35
N THR A 39 4.32 11.84 11.09
CA THR A 39 3.27 12.64 11.76
C THR A 39 3.60 13.03 13.20
N ASP A 40 4.70 12.52 13.77
CA ASP A 40 5.00 12.69 15.21
C ASP A 40 5.37 14.14 15.53
N ASP A 41 6.18 14.77 14.69
CA ASP A 41 6.58 16.18 14.85
C ASP A 41 5.36 17.13 14.85
N THR A 42 4.26 16.73 14.23
CA THR A 42 3.04 17.54 14.11
C THR A 42 2.00 17.27 15.19
N VAL A 43 1.74 16.00 15.54
CA VAL A 43 0.56 15.61 16.34
C VAL A 43 0.95 14.78 17.58
N GLY A 44 2.19 14.28 17.66
CA GLY A 44 2.69 13.52 18.82
C GLY A 44 1.98 12.18 19.07
N LEU A 45 1.36 11.59 18.03
CA LEU A 45 0.53 10.39 18.14
C LEU A 45 1.25 9.10 17.79
N PHE A 46 2.56 9.10 17.54
CA PHE A 46 3.29 7.92 17.07
C PHE A 46 3.04 6.69 17.95
N TYR A 47 3.32 6.82 19.25
CA TYR A 47 3.16 5.72 20.21
C TYR A 47 1.70 5.31 20.39
N THR A 48 0.77 6.28 20.43
CA THR A 48 -0.67 6.03 20.55
C THR A 48 -1.18 5.23 19.34
N CYS A 49 -0.78 5.58 18.13
CA CYS A 49 -1.19 4.90 16.91
C CYS A 49 -0.70 3.44 16.88
N ILE A 50 0.57 3.20 17.22
CA ILE A 50 1.14 1.84 17.29
C ILE A 50 0.41 1.00 18.34
N LEU A 51 0.23 1.53 19.55
CA LEU A 51 -0.45 0.82 20.63
C LEU A 51 -1.92 0.53 20.27
N ALA A 52 -2.62 1.49 19.68
CA ALA A 52 -3.99 1.31 19.21
C ALA A 52 -4.08 0.24 18.11
N ALA A 53 -3.17 0.24 17.13
CA ALA A 53 -3.13 -0.77 16.08
C ALA A 53 -2.90 -2.18 16.64
N ILE A 54 -1.92 -2.34 17.54
CA ILE A 54 -1.64 -3.61 18.22
C ILE A 54 -2.87 -4.06 19.02
N PHE A 55 -3.44 -3.17 19.83
CA PHE A 55 -4.61 -3.47 20.64
C PHE A 55 -5.81 -3.89 19.78
N MET A 56 -6.11 -3.15 18.71
CA MET A 56 -7.21 -3.46 17.80
C MET A 56 -7.00 -4.82 17.12
N VAL A 57 -5.81 -5.12 16.62
CA VAL A 57 -5.50 -6.42 16.02
C VAL A 57 -5.68 -7.55 17.03
N LEU A 58 -5.18 -7.41 18.26
CA LEU A 58 -5.33 -8.41 19.32
C LEU A 58 -6.81 -8.59 19.72
N ALA A 59 -7.55 -7.50 19.84
CA ALA A 59 -8.96 -7.52 20.23
C ALA A 59 -9.82 -8.21 19.16
N PHE A 60 -9.64 -7.87 17.89
CA PHE A 60 -10.36 -8.53 16.79
C PHE A 60 -9.95 -10.00 16.63
N HIS A 61 -8.67 -10.31 16.83
CA HIS A 61 -8.20 -11.71 16.83
C HIS A 61 -8.91 -12.54 17.90
N ARG A 62 -9.10 -11.97 19.10
CA ARG A 62 -9.84 -12.61 20.21
C ARG A 62 -11.35 -12.67 19.96
N LEU A 63 -11.94 -11.64 19.34
CA LEU A 63 -13.39 -11.59 19.09
C LEU A 63 -13.83 -12.61 18.05
N PHE A 64 -13.13 -12.69 16.92
CA PHE A 64 -13.54 -13.49 15.76
C PHE A 64 -12.70 -14.76 15.53
N GLY A 65 -11.79 -15.09 16.45
CA GLY A 65 -11.14 -16.40 16.50
C GLY A 65 -10.13 -16.65 15.38
N GLY A 66 -9.21 -15.72 15.15
CA GLY A 66 -8.16 -15.92 14.14
C GLY A 66 -8.69 -15.94 12.71
N GLY A 67 -9.58 -14.98 12.37
CA GLY A 67 -9.94 -14.66 10.99
C GLY A 67 -8.69 -14.48 10.09
N SER A 68 -8.91 -14.47 8.76
CA SER A 68 -7.82 -14.53 7.78
C SER A 68 -6.65 -13.63 8.17
N ALA A 69 -5.42 -14.14 8.10
CA ALA A 69 -4.25 -13.40 8.57
C ALA A 69 -4.07 -12.03 7.87
N PHE A 70 -4.67 -11.89 6.68
CA PHE A 70 -4.76 -10.65 5.91
C PHE A 70 -5.76 -9.63 6.46
N PHE A 71 -6.79 -10.04 7.21
CA PHE A 71 -7.67 -9.13 7.95
C PHE A 71 -6.86 -8.23 8.88
N ASN A 72 -5.96 -8.81 9.69
CA ASN A 72 -5.12 -8.05 10.63
C ASN A 72 -4.24 -7.04 9.91
N VAL A 73 -3.69 -7.43 8.76
CA VAL A 73 -2.89 -6.58 7.88
C VAL A 73 -3.73 -5.41 7.36
N ILE A 74 -4.93 -5.67 6.85
CA ILE A 74 -5.80 -4.60 6.35
C ILE A 74 -6.25 -3.68 7.48
N LEU A 75 -6.61 -4.22 8.64
CA LEU A 75 -6.99 -3.43 9.80
C LEU A 75 -5.87 -2.46 10.20
N ALA A 76 -4.62 -2.92 10.26
CA ALA A 76 -3.47 -2.07 10.54
C ALA A 76 -3.29 -0.97 9.48
N ASN A 77 -3.43 -1.30 8.20
CA ASN A 77 -3.34 -0.32 7.11
C ASN A 77 -4.48 0.70 7.14
N VAL A 78 -5.70 0.28 7.47
CA VAL A 78 -6.86 1.16 7.66
C VAL A 78 -6.64 2.13 8.82
N ILE A 79 -6.09 1.65 9.95
CA ILE A 79 -5.73 2.51 11.08
C ILE A 79 -4.65 3.52 10.67
N THR A 80 -3.71 3.11 9.83
CA THR A 80 -2.67 4.00 9.28
C THR A 80 -3.29 5.08 8.39
N ILE A 81 -4.20 4.71 7.48
CA ILE A 81 -4.93 5.67 6.63
C ILE A 81 -5.76 6.62 7.50
N TYR A 82 -6.45 6.11 8.51
CA TYR A 82 -7.19 6.92 9.47
C TYR A 82 -6.28 7.92 10.19
N MET A 83 -5.10 7.49 10.63
CA MET A 83 -4.10 8.38 11.24
C MET A 83 -3.68 9.51 10.31
N CYS A 84 -3.44 9.24 9.02
CA CYS A 84 -3.12 10.28 8.04
C CYS A 84 -4.24 11.33 7.94
N PHE A 85 -5.48 10.87 7.79
CA PHE A 85 -6.62 11.80 7.70
C PHE A 85 -6.81 12.56 9.01
N PHE A 86 -6.73 11.89 10.15
CA PHE A 86 -6.87 12.51 11.45
C PHE A 86 -5.80 13.60 11.67
N ALA A 87 -4.53 13.32 11.36
CA ALA A 87 -3.45 14.29 11.45
C ALA A 87 -3.71 15.51 10.56
N PHE A 88 -4.10 15.27 9.30
CA PHE A 88 -4.48 16.34 8.37
C PHE A 88 -5.62 17.23 8.92
N PHE A 89 -6.67 16.64 9.48
CA PHE A 89 -7.81 17.39 10.04
C PHE A 89 -7.42 18.19 11.27
N VAL A 90 -6.63 17.61 12.19
CA VAL A 90 -6.14 18.32 13.38
C VAL A 90 -5.25 19.48 12.98
N GLU A 91 -4.30 19.27 12.08
CA GLU A 91 -3.39 20.33 11.61
C GLU A 91 -4.14 21.45 10.86
N SER A 92 -5.15 21.10 10.07
CA SER A 92 -5.88 22.06 9.23
C SER A 92 -6.95 22.85 9.97
N ILE A 93 -7.67 22.24 10.93
CA ILE A 93 -8.88 22.82 11.53
C ILE A 93 -8.66 23.19 13.00
N PHE A 94 -7.81 22.45 13.71
CA PHE A 94 -7.68 22.56 15.16
C PHE A 94 -6.22 22.84 15.58
N PRO A 95 -5.66 23.99 15.17
CA PRO A 95 -4.32 24.36 15.60
C PRO A 95 -4.29 24.55 17.12
N GLU A 96 -3.18 24.13 17.75
CA GLU A 96 -2.90 24.33 19.18
C GLU A 96 -3.82 23.58 20.16
N MET A 97 -4.27 22.37 19.82
CA MET A 97 -4.99 21.52 20.77
C MET A 97 -4.07 20.85 21.80
N SER A 98 -4.59 20.66 23.01
CA SER A 98 -3.92 19.88 24.04
C SER A 98 -3.71 18.41 23.60
N PRO A 99 -2.53 17.81 23.86
CA PRO A 99 -2.23 16.42 23.49
C PRO A 99 -3.25 15.40 24.03
N VAL A 100 -3.87 15.69 25.18
CA VAL A 100 -4.86 14.82 25.81
C VAL A 100 -6.13 14.75 24.97
N PHE A 101 -6.62 15.89 24.47
CA PHE A 101 -7.81 15.95 23.63
C PHE A 101 -7.55 15.28 22.28
N ILE A 102 -6.42 15.57 21.64
CA ILE A 102 -5.98 14.91 20.40
C ILE A 102 -5.96 13.38 20.57
N THR A 103 -5.33 12.89 21.65
CA THR A 103 -5.26 11.45 21.94
C THR A 103 -6.65 10.85 22.19
N ALA A 104 -7.49 11.52 22.98
CA ALA A 104 -8.85 11.07 23.25
C ALA A 104 -9.69 11.00 21.96
N GLY A 105 -9.66 12.07 21.15
CA GLY A 105 -10.37 12.14 19.89
C GLY A 105 -9.91 11.08 18.89
N PHE A 106 -8.61 10.80 18.82
CA PHE A 106 -8.08 9.73 17.96
C PHE A 106 -8.60 8.34 18.37
N LEU A 107 -8.60 8.04 19.67
CA LEU A 107 -9.00 6.74 20.20
C LEU A 107 -10.52 6.50 20.17
N LEU A 108 -11.32 7.57 20.18
CA LEU A 108 -12.77 7.46 20.36
C LEU A 108 -13.47 6.74 19.19
N PRO A 109 -13.21 7.05 17.90
CA PRO A 109 -13.74 6.26 16.78
C PRO A 109 -13.27 4.81 16.77
N LEU A 110 -12.03 4.54 17.18
CA LEU A 110 -11.49 3.17 17.28
C LEU A 110 -12.20 2.37 18.37
N ALA A 111 -12.46 3.00 19.53
CA ALA A 111 -13.24 2.41 20.61
C ALA A 111 -14.70 2.16 20.17
N GLY A 112 -15.32 3.12 19.48
CA GLY A 112 -16.65 2.97 18.90
C GLY A 112 -16.72 1.81 17.90
N PHE A 113 -15.71 1.68 17.04
CA PHE A 113 -15.61 0.56 16.12
C PHE A 113 -15.52 -0.79 16.85
N LEU A 114 -14.60 -0.91 17.81
CA LEU A 114 -14.41 -2.14 18.56
C LEU A 114 -15.65 -2.53 19.36
N ALA A 115 -16.26 -1.56 20.06
CA ALA A 115 -17.48 -1.78 20.82
C ALA A 115 -18.63 -2.22 19.91
N GLY A 116 -18.77 -1.59 18.74
CA GLY A 116 -19.79 -1.95 17.76
C GLY A 116 -19.56 -3.34 17.18
N ALA A 117 -18.31 -3.73 16.94
CA ALA A 117 -17.96 -5.05 16.43
C ALA A 117 -18.18 -6.14 17.49
N ALA A 118 -17.85 -5.86 18.76
CA ALA A 118 -18.09 -6.75 19.88
C ALA A 118 -19.59 -6.94 20.15
N TYR A 119 -20.39 -5.86 20.07
CA TYR A 119 -21.84 -5.91 20.24
C TYR A 119 -22.53 -6.75 19.17
N LYS A 120 -22.08 -6.66 17.91
CA LYS A 120 -22.64 -7.38 16.76
C LYS A 120 -21.90 -8.68 16.44
N LYS A 121 -21.13 -9.21 17.39
CA LYS A 121 -20.23 -10.35 17.18
C LYS A 121 -20.95 -11.57 16.60
N ASP A 122 -22.12 -11.92 17.14
CA ASP A 122 -22.84 -13.13 16.74
C ASP A 122 -23.39 -13.03 15.31
N GLU A 123 -23.89 -11.87 14.92
CA GLU A 123 -24.31 -11.59 13.53
C GLU A 123 -23.12 -11.72 12.57
N ILE A 124 -21.99 -11.08 12.90
CA ILE A 124 -20.78 -11.10 12.07
C ILE A 124 -20.27 -12.54 11.92
N THR A 125 -20.20 -13.28 13.02
CA THR A 125 -19.71 -14.68 13.04
C THR A 125 -20.65 -15.59 12.25
N GLY A 126 -21.97 -15.42 12.40
CA GLY A 126 -22.96 -16.19 11.64
C GLY A 126 -22.84 -15.99 10.13
N ILE A 127 -22.60 -14.74 9.69
CA ILE A 127 -22.39 -14.44 8.27
C ILE A 127 -21.11 -15.07 7.74
N ILE A 128 -19.99 -14.96 8.48
CA ILE A 128 -18.70 -15.56 8.10
C ILE A 128 -18.83 -17.08 7.92
N GLN A 129 -19.54 -17.75 8.84
CA GLN A 129 -19.73 -19.20 8.79
C GLN A 129 -20.63 -19.65 7.63
N SER A 130 -21.59 -18.82 7.22
CA SER A 130 -22.51 -19.16 6.13
C SER A 130 -21.86 -19.17 4.74
N GLN A 131 -20.60 -18.74 4.59
CA GLN A 131 -19.86 -18.61 3.31
C GLN A 131 -20.66 -17.94 2.19
N VAL A 132 -21.63 -17.08 2.53
CA VAL A 132 -22.38 -16.32 1.53
C VAL A 132 -21.46 -15.25 0.97
N TYR A 133 -20.92 -15.49 -0.22
CA TYR A 133 -20.18 -14.48 -0.98
C TYR A 133 -21.02 -13.19 -1.05
N ILE A 134 -20.45 -12.08 -0.55
CA ILE A 134 -21.09 -10.78 -0.65
C ILE A 134 -21.16 -10.40 -2.14
N ASN A 135 -22.37 -10.33 -2.68
CA ASN A 135 -22.63 -9.85 -4.04
C ASN A 135 -22.01 -8.45 -4.23
N GLU A 136 -21.44 -8.14 -5.40
CA GLU A 136 -20.79 -6.85 -5.72
C GLU A 136 -21.66 -5.64 -5.34
N ALA A 137 -22.98 -5.72 -5.53
CA ALA A 137 -23.92 -4.67 -5.14
C ALA A 137 -23.95 -4.41 -3.61
N LYS A 138 -23.74 -5.45 -2.79
CA LYS A 138 -23.62 -5.31 -1.33
C LYS A 138 -22.26 -4.72 -0.93
N PHE A 139 -21.19 -4.99 -1.68
CA PHE A 139 -19.86 -4.40 -1.43
C PHE A 139 -19.88 -2.88 -1.58
N VAL A 140 -20.50 -2.35 -2.64
CA VAL A 140 -20.64 -0.89 -2.83
C VAL A 140 -21.49 -0.28 -1.71
N ARG A 141 -22.55 -0.97 -1.28
CA ARG A 141 -23.40 -0.53 -0.18
C ARG A 141 -22.64 -0.42 1.15
N SER A 142 -21.61 -1.24 1.35
CA SER A 142 -20.70 -1.16 2.49
C SER A 142 -19.85 0.11 2.52
N PHE A 143 -19.88 0.99 1.52
CA PHE A 143 -19.24 2.31 1.58
C PHE A 143 -20.19 3.46 1.94
N LEU A 144 -21.51 3.22 1.96
CA LEU A 144 -22.49 4.29 2.21
C LEU A 144 -22.37 4.93 3.60
N TRP A 145 -21.81 4.22 4.59
CA TRP A 145 -21.56 4.77 5.93
C TRP A 145 -20.43 5.80 5.96
N LEU A 146 -19.60 5.91 4.90
CA LEU A 146 -18.61 6.97 4.79
C LEU A 146 -19.26 8.33 4.50
N ILE A 147 -20.46 8.36 3.88
CA ILE A 147 -21.18 9.59 3.58
C ILE A 147 -21.41 10.44 4.84
N PRO A 148 -22.02 9.91 5.93
CA PRO A 148 -22.21 10.71 7.14
C PRO A 148 -20.89 11.16 7.78
N ILE A 149 -19.81 10.38 7.69
CA ILE A 149 -18.48 10.79 8.20
C ILE A 149 -17.90 11.94 7.37
N ALA A 150 -17.99 11.84 6.05
CA ALA A 150 -17.57 12.91 5.14
C ALA A 150 -18.38 14.20 5.40
N LEU A 151 -19.69 14.06 5.66
CA LEU A 151 -20.54 15.19 6.03
C LEU A 151 -20.10 15.82 7.35
N VAL A 152 -19.73 15.04 8.38
CA VAL A 152 -19.15 15.58 9.62
C VAL A 152 -17.86 16.35 9.32
N GLY A 153 -16.95 15.81 8.52
CA GLY A 153 -15.72 16.51 8.14
C GLY A 153 -15.95 17.81 7.37
N ILE A 154 -16.91 17.83 6.44
CA ILE A 154 -17.31 19.05 5.71
C ILE A 154 -17.92 20.08 6.66
N MET A 155 -18.80 19.65 7.56
CA MET A 155 -19.39 20.52 8.57
C MET A 155 -18.33 21.10 9.50
N ALA A 156 -17.36 20.29 9.94
CA ALA A 156 -16.24 20.74 10.76
C ALA A 156 -15.46 21.87 10.07
N PHE A 157 -15.13 21.70 8.79
CA PHE A 157 -14.45 22.73 7.99
C PHE A 157 -15.26 24.02 7.86
N VAL A 158 -16.57 23.92 7.59
CA VAL A 158 -17.43 25.11 7.42
C VAL A 158 -17.62 25.85 8.74
N LEU A 159 -17.79 25.14 9.85
CA LEU A 159 -18.07 25.72 11.16
C LEU A 159 -16.84 26.36 11.82
N HIS A 160 -15.65 25.84 11.55
CA HIS A 160 -14.43 26.24 12.28
C HIS A 160 -13.48 27.16 11.50
N GLN A 161 -13.84 27.59 10.29
CA GLN A 161 -13.03 28.56 9.53
C GLN A 161 -12.89 29.93 10.25
N SER A 162 -13.83 30.32 11.11
CA SER A 162 -13.75 31.57 11.87
C SER A 162 -12.87 31.39 13.12
N HIS A 163 -11.66 31.96 13.09
CA HIS A 163 -10.62 31.85 14.13
C HIS A 163 -10.95 32.55 15.47
N GLU A 164 -12.19 32.97 15.71
CA GLU A 164 -12.56 33.81 16.87
C GLU A 164 -13.01 33.03 18.12
N ASN A 165 -13.13 31.70 18.04
CA ASN A 165 -13.60 30.90 19.18
C ASN A 165 -12.48 30.66 20.22
N PRO A 166 -12.78 30.78 21.54
CA PRO A 166 -11.86 30.39 22.61
C PRO A 166 -11.36 28.95 22.47
N VAL A 167 -10.15 28.67 22.95
CA VAL A 167 -9.51 27.34 22.87
C VAL A 167 -10.36 26.25 23.52
N GLU A 168 -10.90 26.50 24.72
CA GLU A 168 -11.75 25.53 25.43
C GLU A 168 -12.99 25.14 24.61
N THR A 169 -13.63 26.08 23.93
CA THR A 169 -14.82 25.80 23.12
C THR A 169 -14.46 24.92 21.92
N ARG A 170 -13.29 25.13 21.30
CA ARG A 170 -12.79 24.31 20.18
C ARG A 170 -12.51 22.87 20.61
N GLU A 171 -11.93 22.65 21.78
CA GLU A 171 -11.64 21.32 22.32
C GLU A 171 -12.94 20.49 22.53
N TRP A 172 -14.00 21.13 23.05
CA TRP A 172 -15.30 20.48 23.21
C TRP A 172 -16.01 20.21 21.88
N PHE A 173 -15.92 21.13 20.90
CA PHE A 173 -16.44 20.87 19.56
C PHE A 173 -15.74 19.70 18.90
N PHE A 174 -14.41 19.66 18.97
CA PHE A 174 -13.60 18.56 18.46
C PHE A 174 -14.00 17.21 19.06
N LEU A 175 -14.14 17.12 20.39
CA LEU A 175 -14.60 15.88 21.03
C LEU A 175 -16.03 15.52 20.64
N GLY A 176 -16.92 16.51 20.50
CA GLY A 176 -18.28 16.31 20.03
C GLY A 176 -18.32 15.69 18.63
N GLU A 177 -17.52 16.21 17.70
CA GLU A 177 -17.38 15.67 16.35
C GLU A 177 -16.81 14.25 16.35
N MET A 178 -15.76 14.00 17.13
CA MET A 178 -15.19 12.65 17.28
C MET A 178 -16.18 11.67 17.89
N PHE A 179 -17.05 12.12 18.80
CA PHE A 179 -18.13 11.32 19.36
C PHE A 179 -19.20 10.97 18.35
N ILE A 180 -19.61 11.92 17.51
CA ILE A 180 -20.53 11.66 16.40
C ILE A 180 -19.91 10.65 15.43
N VAL A 181 -18.64 10.81 15.06
CA VAL A 181 -17.92 9.86 14.21
C VAL A 181 -17.88 8.48 14.88
N ALA A 182 -17.55 8.39 16.16
CA ALA A 182 -17.54 7.12 16.90
C ALA A 182 -18.91 6.44 16.92
N ALA A 183 -20.00 7.19 17.08
CA ALA A 183 -21.36 6.66 17.03
C ALA A 183 -21.72 6.13 15.64
N ILE A 184 -21.37 6.87 14.58
CA ILE A 184 -21.56 6.43 13.18
C ILE A 184 -20.79 5.13 12.93
N VAL A 185 -19.51 5.08 13.34
CA VAL A 185 -18.66 3.91 13.16
C VAL A 185 -19.16 2.72 13.99
N PHE A 186 -19.67 2.94 15.20
CA PHE A 186 -20.32 1.91 16.00
C PHE A 186 -21.54 1.30 15.28
N LEU A 187 -22.36 2.14 14.64
CA LEU A 187 -23.53 1.68 13.87
C LEU A 187 -23.11 0.94 12.60
N ALA A 188 -22.07 1.40 11.91
CA ALA A 188 -21.54 0.80 10.69
C ALA A 188 -20.60 -0.40 10.92
N SER A 189 -20.24 -0.68 12.18
CA SER A 189 -19.20 -1.65 12.58
C SER A 189 -19.33 -3.02 11.93
N ARG A 190 -20.56 -3.54 11.79
CA ARG A 190 -20.82 -4.85 11.18
C ARG A 190 -20.44 -4.86 9.71
N ASP A 191 -21.00 -3.94 8.94
CA ASP A 191 -20.81 -3.89 7.49
C ASP A 191 -19.34 -3.58 7.17
N PHE A 192 -18.70 -2.71 7.96
CA PHE A 192 -17.28 -2.42 7.85
C PHE A 192 -16.41 -3.64 8.19
N THR A 193 -16.70 -4.36 9.29
CA THR A 193 -15.94 -5.58 9.65
C THR A 193 -16.04 -6.64 8.57
N LEU A 194 -17.24 -6.88 8.03
CA LEU A 194 -17.42 -7.84 6.94
C LEU A 194 -16.64 -7.44 5.69
N MET A 195 -16.67 -6.15 5.32
CA MET A 195 -15.88 -5.62 4.21
C MET A 195 -14.38 -5.85 4.43
N LEU A 196 -13.85 -5.61 5.64
CA LEU A 196 -12.43 -5.85 5.96
C LEU A 196 -12.07 -7.34 5.86
N ILE A 197 -12.96 -8.23 6.27
CA ILE A 197 -12.75 -9.68 6.19
C ILE A 197 -12.72 -10.14 4.73
N ASP A 198 -13.70 -9.73 3.94
CA ASP A 198 -13.79 -10.04 2.51
C ASP A 198 -12.59 -9.49 1.75
N THR A 199 -12.23 -8.24 2.02
CA THR A 199 -11.03 -7.62 1.45
C THR A 199 -9.78 -8.41 1.89
N GLY A 200 -9.73 -8.92 3.11
CA GLY A 200 -8.66 -9.80 3.60
C GLY A 200 -8.51 -11.08 2.79
N VAL A 201 -9.62 -11.75 2.51
CA VAL A 201 -9.62 -12.95 1.66
C VAL A 201 -9.17 -12.60 0.25
N LEU A 202 -9.73 -11.53 -0.34
CA LEU A 202 -9.37 -11.06 -1.68
C LEU A 202 -7.89 -10.71 -1.80
N PHE A 203 -7.32 -10.01 -0.81
CA PHE A 203 -5.89 -9.71 -0.77
C PHE A 203 -5.05 -10.98 -0.68
N GLY A 204 -5.48 -11.97 0.09
CA GLY A 204 -4.80 -13.26 0.17
C GLY A 204 -4.75 -13.97 -1.18
N GLU A 205 -5.86 -14.00 -1.91
CA GLU A 205 -5.95 -14.55 -3.26
C GLU A 205 -5.11 -13.74 -4.26
N PHE A 206 -5.20 -12.41 -4.21
CA PHE A 206 -4.42 -11.50 -5.05
C PHE A 206 -2.91 -11.71 -4.84
N PHE A 207 -2.42 -11.70 -3.60
CA PHE A 207 -1.00 -11.94 -3.32
C PHE A 207 -0.59 -13.36 -3.71
N ALA A 208 -1.48 -14.35 -3.57
CA ALA A 208 -1.19 -15.70 -4.01
C ALA A 208 -1.05 -15.81 -5.53
N ALA A 209 -1.94 -15.16 -6.29
CA ALA A 209 -1.90 -15.09 -7.74
C ALA A 209 -0.66 -14.34 -8.25
N ASN A 210 -0.35 -13.21 -7.63
CA ASN A 210 0.73 -12.32 -8.05
C ASN A 210 2.11 -12.69 -7.48
N ALA A 211 2.21 -13.66 -6.56
CA ALA A 211 3.50 -14.09 -6.01
C ALA A 211 4.50 -14.53 -7.10
N LYS A 212 4.03 -15.01 -8.25
CA LYS A 212 4.88 -15.37 -9.39
C LYS A 212 5.44 -14.15 -10.13
N LEU A 213 4.72 -13.00 -10.11
CA LEU A 213 5.19 -11.76 -10.72
C LEU A 213 6.41 -11.18 -10.02
N ILE A 214 6.60 -11.46 -8.73
CA ILE A 214 7.76 -10.98 -7.96
C ILE A 214 9.07 -11.37 -8.66
N LYS A 215 9.16 -12.57 -9.23
CA LYS A 215 10.37 -13.02 -9.92
C LYS A 215 10.63 -12.19 -11.19
N SER A 216 9.60 -11.94 -11.98
CA SER A 216 9.70 -11.10 -13.19
C SER A 216 10.00 -9.65 -12.85
N ALA A 217 9.34 -9.08 -11.84
CA ALA A 217 9.56 -7.72 -11.36
C ALA A 217 10.99 -7.54 -10.83
N PHE A 218 11.52 -8.52 -10.10
CA PHE A 218 12.89 -8.49 -9.60
C PHE A 218 13.92 -8.56 -10.74
N ALA A 219 13.69 -9.40 -11.75
CA ALA A 219 14.55 -9.44 -12.93
C ALA A 219 14.52 -8.11 -13.70
N PHE A 220 13.33 -7.53 -13.87
CA PHE A 220 13.17 -6.21 -14.48
C PHE A 220 13.91 -5.13 -13.67
N PHE A 221 13.76 -5.12 -12.34
CA PHE A 221 14.44 -4.17 -11.45
C PHE A 221 15.97 -4.27 -11.56
N ILE A 222 16.53 -5.48 -11.62
CA ILE A 222 17.98 -5.68 -11.83
C ILE A 222 18.42 -5.12 -13.18
N MET A 223 17.70 -5.45 -14.25
CA MET A 223 18.05 -4.98 -15.59
C MET A 223 17.93 -3.45 -15.72
N TYR A 224 16.90 -2.87 -15.09
CA TYR A 224 16.68 -1.43 -15.05
C TYR A 224 17.80 -0.72 -14.28
N SER A 225 18.17 -1.26 -13.11
CA SER A 225 19.28 -0.74 -12.30
C SER A 225 20.62 -0.89 -13.02
N LEU A 226 20.86 -2.02 -13.70
CA LEU A 226 22.06 -2.23 -14.50
C LEU A 226 22.16 -1.22 -15.64
N ASN A 227 21.05 -0.93 -16.34
CA ASN A 227 21.04 0.10 -17.37
C ASN A 227 21.43 1.47 -16.80
N ILE A 228 20.84 1.87 -15.67
CA ILE A 228 21.19 3.11 -14.98
C ILE A 228 22.68 3.17 -14.68
N ILE A 229 23.24 2.12 -14.07
CA ILE A 229 24.65 2.08 -13.64
C ILE A 229 25.59 2.10 -14.84
N VAL A 230 25.31 1.32 -15.89
CA VAL A 230 26.14 1.25 -17.09
C VAL A 230 26.18 2.61 -17.79
N PHE A 231 25.03 3.26 -18.01
CA PHE A 231 25.00 4.57 -18.64
C PHE A 231 25.61 5.67 -17.76
N ALA A 232 25.37 5.64 -16.45
CA ALA A 232 26.02 6.54 -15.50
C ALA A 232 27.55 6.44 -15.55
N ALA A 233 28.07 5.20 -15.64
CA ALA A 233 29.49 4.95 -15.81
C ALA A 233 29.99 5.46 -17.17
N ILE A 234 29.27 5.22 -18.27
CA ILE A 234 29.62 5.73 -19.60
C ILE A 234 29.69 7.26 -19.58
N TYR A 235 28.67 7.94 -19.04
CA TYR A 235 28.63 9.39 -18.94
C TYR A 235 29.81 9.95 -18.16
N LYS A 236 30.10 9.36 -16.99
CA LYS A 236 31.23 9.77 -16.17
C LYS A 236 32.57 9.53 -16.86
N ASN A 237 32.75 8.38 -17.52
CA ASN A 237 34.01 8.06 -18.20
C ASN A 237 34.23 8.98 -19.42
N VAL A 238 33.20 9.23 -20.24
CA VAL A 238 33.31 10.15 -21.39
C VAL A 238 33.64 11.57 -20.92
N ASP A 239 32.98 12.04 -19.86
CA ASP A 239 33.21 13.38 -19.31
C ASP A 239 34.58 13.50 -18.63
N PHE A 240 35.07 12.45 -17.97
CA PHE A 240 36.39 12.43 -17.32
C PHE A 240 37.55 12.33 -18.32
N LEU A 241 37.43 11.52 -19.37
CA LEU A 241 38.49 11.33 -20.37
C LEU A 241 38.60 12.50 -21.35
N SER A 242 37.59 13.37 -21.39
CA SER A 242 37.54 14.51 -22.28
C SER A 242 38.17 15.76 -21.65
N ARG A 243 38.70 16.65 -22.52
CA ARG A 243 39.20 17.96 -22.12
C ARG A 243 38.14 19.06 -22.14
N ILE A 244 36.93 18.74 -22.62
CA ILE A 244 35.80 19.65 -22.71
C ILE A 244 34.69 19.23 -21.75
N HIS A 245 33.97 20.20 -21.18
CA HIS A 245 32.81 19.92 -20.36
C HIS A 245 31.65 19.47 -21.23
N HIS A 246 31.11 18.29 -20.93
CA HIS A 246 30.05 17.69 -21.73
C HIS A 246 28.63 18.00 -21.22
N PHE A 247 28.55 18.51 -19.99
CA PHE A 247 27.30 18.78 -19.27
C PHE A 247 27.26 20.21 -18.71
N MET A 248 26.04 20.67 -18.47
CA MET A 248 25.73 21.87 -17.69
C MET A 248 24.91 21.45 -16.47
N ILE A 249 25.36 21.82 -15.28
CA ILE A 249 24.76 21.42 -14.00
C ILE A 249 24.37 22.69 -13.26
N ASN A 250 23.08 22.88 -13.00
CA ASN A 250 22.53 24.12 -12.41
C ASN A 250 23.01 25.40 -13.13
N GLY A 251 23.17 25.34 -14.45
CA GLY A 251 23.65 26.46 -15.27
C GLY A 251 25.16 26.56 -15.43
N GLU A 252 25.96 25.80 -14.67
CA GLU A 252 27.42 25.84 -14.73
C GLU A 252 28.00 24.71 -15.60
N LYS A 253 28.98 25.04 -16.45
CA LYS A 253 29.72 24.05 -17.25
C LYS A 253 30.84 23.46 -16.41
N ARG A 254 30.65 22.24 -15.94
CA ARG A 254 31.65 21.51 -15.16
C ARG A 254 31.51 20.01 -15.37
N ASN A 255 32.48 19.26 -14.87
CA ASN A 255 32.45 17.82 -14.93
C ASN A 255 31.42 17.21 -13.95
N LEU A 256 30.85 16.08 -14.35
CA LEU A 256 29.95 15.28 -13.52
C LEU A 256 30.73 14.60 -12.40
N THR A 257 30.20 14.64 -11.18
CA THR A 257 30.53 13.64 -10.17
C THR A 257 29.88 12.29 -10.52
N PHE A 258 30.34 11.20 -9.90
CA PHE A 258 29.73 9.89 -10.14
C PHE A 258 28.28 9.81 -9.64
N VAL A 259 27.96 10.47 -8.52
CA VAL A 259 26.59 10.51 -7.99
C VAL A 259 25.67 11.27 -8.95
N GLU A 260 26.14 12.40 -9.49
CA GLU A 260 25.41 13.17 -10.50
C GLU A 260 25.20 12.40 -11.80
N SER A 261 26.15 11.55 -12.20
CA SER A 261 25.96 10.71 -13.39
C SER A 261 24.93 9.60 -13.19
N ILE A 262 24.85 9.03 -11.98
CA ILE A 262 23.75 8.11 -11.59
C ILE A 262 22.42 8.84 -11.61
N TRP A 263 22.36 10.03 -10.99
CA TRP A 263 21.16 10.86 -10.95
C TRP A 263 20.66 11.22 -12.35
N PHE A 264 21.54 11.75 -13.21
CA PHE A 264 21.20 12.08 -14.60
C PHE A 264 20.71 10.84 -15.36
N SER A 265 21.40 9.70 -15.22
CA SER A 265 21.01 8.44 -15.84
C SER A 265 19.62 7.97 -15.40
N LEU A 266 19.30 8.05 -14.10
CA LEU A 266 18.00 7.71 -13.52
C LEU A 266 16.88 8.63 -14.05
N VAL A 267 17.10 9.94 -14.00
CA VAL A 267 16.12 10.95 -14.45
C VAL A 267 15.87 10.83 -15.96
N ASN A 268 16.90 10.53 -16.74
CA ASN A 268 16.82 10.36 -18.19
C ASN A 268 16.07 9.07 -18.60
N ILE A 269 16.42 7.91 -18.01
CA ILE A 269 15.73 6.65 -18.33
C ILE A 269 14.27 6.63 -17.84
N ALA A 270 13.98 7.30 -16.71
CA ALA A 270 12.62 7.47 -16.20
C ALA A 270 11.81 8.53 -16.97
N THR A 271 12.42 9.20 -17.96
CA THR A 271 11.81 10.27 -18.77
C THR A 271 11.34 11.49 -17.97
N LEU A 272 11.88 11.69 -16.76
CA LEU A 272 11.51 12.82 -15.89
C LEU A 272 12.11 14.14 -16.36
N GLY A 273 13.39 14.12 -16.72
CA GLY A 273 14.07 15.26 -17.35
C GLY A 273 13.98 16.59 -16.58
N TYR A 274 14.25 16.61 -15.28
CA TYR A 274 14.11 17.81 -14.43
C TYR A 274 14.90 19.05 -14.90
N GLY A 275 15.93 18.87 -15.72
CA GLY A 275 16.67 19.97 -16.36
C GLY A 275 17.76 20.61 -15.50
N ASP A 276 18.00 20.06 -14.31
CA ASP A 276 19.11 20.39 -13.42
C ASP A 276 20.48 19.94 -13.97
N ILE A 277 20.51 18.83 -14.72
CA ILE A 277 21.68 18.34 -15.46
C ILE A 277 21.32 18.19 -16.94
N VAL A 278 22.01 18.92 -17.82
CA VAL A 278 21.71 18.94 -19.26
C VAL A 278 22.95 18.61 -20.11
N PRO A 279 22.86 17.68 -21.07
CA PRO A 279 23.95 17.41 -22.01
C PRO A 279 24.06 18.53 -23.05
N ILE A 280 25.23 19.18 -23.10
CA ILE A 280 25.47 20.31 -24.02
C ILE A 280 26.14 19.89 -25.33
N THR A 281 26.78 18.73 -25.36
CA THR A 281 27.45 18.21 -26.57
C THR A 281 26.58 17.21 -27.32
N ASN A 282 26.74 17.14 -28.65
CA ASN A 282 25.97 16.22 -29.51
C ASN A 282 26.20 14.75 -29.13
N ALA A 283 27.43 14.38 -28.75
CA ALA A 283 27.75 13.02 -28.31
C ALA A 283 26.94 12.63 -27.06
N MET A 284 26.86 13.50 -26.06
CA MET A 284 26.08 13.22 -24.86
C MET A 284 24.57 13.21 -25.13
N ARG A 285 24.07 14.08 -26.01
CA ARG A 285 22.67 14.08 -26.44
C ARG A 285 22.31 12.77 -27.15
N PHE A 286 23.19 12.27 -27.99
CA PHE A 286 23.02 10.98 -28.66
C PHE A 286 23.01 9.82 -27.64
N LEU A 287 23.96 9.78 -26.71
CA LEU A 287 23.99 8.75 -25.67
C LEU A 287 22.78 8.83 -24.73
N ALA A 288 22.27 10.02 -24.42
CA ALA A 288 21.03 10.21 -23.68
C ALA A 288 19.82 9.66 -24.44
N GLY A 289 19.71 9.96 -25.74
CA GLY A 289 18.66 9.40 -26.60
C GLY A 289 18.73 7.87 -26.72
N MET A 290 19.93 7.31 -26.84
CA MET A 290 20.15 5.86 -26.86
C MET A 290 19.71 5.21 -25.55
N GLN A 291 20.02 5.83 -24.40
CA GLN A 291 19.54 5.35 -23.11
C GLN A 291 18.01 5.35 -23.03
N SER A 292 17.35 6.44 -23.42
CA SER A 292 15.89 6.53 -23.41
C SER A 292 15.24 5.47 -24.30
N PHE A 293 15.82 5.21 -25.48
CA PHE A 293 15.38 4.13 -26.37
C PHE A 293 15.53 2.76 -25.71
N MET A 294 16.70 2.46 -25.13
CA MET A 294 16.92 1.20 -24.41
C MET A 294 15.99 1.03 -23.20
N GLY A 295 15.75 2.11 -22.44
CA GLY A 295 14.80 2.12 -21.32
C GLY A 295 13.38 1.82 -21.78
N THR A 296 12.96 2.39 -22.90
CA THR A 296 11.64 2.13 -23.51
C THR A 296 11.50 0.66 -23.93
N LEU A 297 12.51 0.10 -24.61
CA LEU A 297 12.53 -1.33 -24.96
C LEU A 297 12.45 -2.21 -23.71
N LEU A 298 13.25 -1.90 -22.69
CA LEU A 298 13.26 -2.63 -21.44
C LEU A 298 11.87 -2.60 -20.79
N PHE A 299 11.20 -1.45 -20.76
CA PHE A 299 9.84 -1.30 -20.25
C PHE A 299 8.86 -2.23 -20.97
N PHE A 300 8.87 -2.25 -22.31
CA PHE A 300 8.02 -3.16 -23.09
C PHE A 300 8.30 -4.63 -22.78
N PHE A 301 9.57 -5.03 -22.66
CA PHE A 301 9.92 -6.39 -22.26
C PHE A 301 9.47 -6.71 -20.84
N GLY A 302 9.60 -5.76 -19.91
CA GLY A 302 9.13 -5.89 -18.53
C GLY A 302 7.63 -6.15 -18.47
N VAL A 303 6.85 -5.32 -19.15
CA VAL A 303 5.39 -5.46 -19.24
C VAL A 303 5.00 -6.78 -19.92
N HIS A 304 5.64 -7.13 -21.04
CA HIS A 304 5.39 -8.41 -21.71
C HIS A 304 5.74 -9.62 -20.84
N ALA A 305 6.87 -9.58 -20.13
CA ALA A 305 7.27 -10.64 -19.20
C ALA A 305 6.28 -10.78 -18.03
N ILE A 306 5.67 -9.69 -17.56
CA ILE A 306 4.62 -9.71 -16.54
C ILE A 306 3.32 -10.30 -17.11
N LEU A 307 2.88 -9.87 -18.30
CA LEU A 307 1.61 -10.28 -18.92
C LEU A 307 1.63 -11.71 -19.51
N GLY A 308 2.75 -12.12 -20.11
CA GLY A 308 2.89 -13.41 -20.81
C GLY A 308 2.76 -14.64 -19.90
N HIS A 309 2.98 -14.48 -18.60
CA HIS A 309 2.87 -15.57 -17.63
C HIS A 309 1.43 -16.02 -17.36
N ASN A 310 0.42 -15.21 -17.71
CA ASN A 310 -0.99 -15.59 -17.57
C ASN A 310 -1.48 -16.55 -18.68
N ARG A 311 -0.77 -16.65 -19.81
CA ARG A 311 -1.20 -17.46 -20.97
C ARG A 311 -0.73 -18.93 -20.94
N LEU A 312 0.41 -19.21 -20.31
CA LEU A 312 1.01 -20.56 -20.30
C LEU A 312 0.29 -21.56 -19.35
N GLY A 313 -0.62 -21.09 -18.50
CA GLY A 313 -1.43 -21.94 -17.62
C GLY A 313 -2.62 -22.64 -18.32
N HIS A 314 -3.09 -22.11 -19.45
CA HIS A 314 -4.24 -22.68 -20.17
C HIS A 314 -3.85 -23.73 -21.22
N SER A 315 -2.61 -23.74 -21.70
CA SER A 315 -2.17 -24.64 -22.77
C SER A 315 -1.86 -26.08 -22.33
N HIS A 316 -1.75 -26.36 -21.02
CA HIS A 316 -1.47 -27.71 -20.51
C HIS A 316 -2.71 -28.54 -20.16
N LEU A 317 -3.93 -27.95 -20.19
CA LEU A 317 -5.18 -28.68 -19.95
C LEU A 317 -5.91 -29.10 -21.23
N GLY A 318 -5.42 -28.71 -22.42
CA GLY A 318 -6.07 -28.95 -23.71
C GLY A 318 -5.45 -30.05 -24.59
N GLN A 319 -4.44 -30.80 -24.13
CA GLN A 319 -3.72 -31.79 -24.96
C GLN A 319 -3.76 -33.23 -24.40
N GLY A 320 -4.78 -33.55 -23.60
CA GLY A 320 -4.86 -34.83 -22.88
C GLY A 320 -5.90 -35.85 -23.36
N HIS A 321 -6.83 -35.52 -24.26
CA HIS A 321 -7.88 -36.46 -24.70
C HIS A 321 -8.21 -36.25 -26.18
N GLY A 322 -7.91 -37.22 -27.03
CA GLY A 322 -8.33 -37.19 -28.43
C GLY A 322 -7.46 -37.98 -29.41
N ARG A 323 -7.13 -39.23 -29.08
CA ARG A 323 -6.80 -40.27 -30.09
C ARG A 323 -7.32 -41.61 -29.60
N GLU A 324 -8.64 -41.80 -29.68
CA GLU A 324 -9.22 -43.13 -29.84
C GLU A 324 -9.18 -43.46 -31.33
N GLU A 325 -8.45 -44.53 -31.66
CA GLU A 325 -8.37 -45.12 -32.98
C GLU A 325 -9.73 -45.75 -33.35
N LEU A 326 -10.27 -45.37 -34.51
CA LEU A 326 -11.45 -46.00 -35.11
C LEU A 326 -11.10 -47.42 -35.58
N PRO A 327 -12.00 -48.42 -35.42
CA PRO A 327 -11.76 -49.75 -35.95
C PRO A 327 -11.88 -49.72 -37.48
N LYS A 328 -10.90 -50.34 -38.14
CA LYS A 328 -10.96 -50.65 -39.58
C LYS A 328 -11.87 -51.87 -39.76
N GLU A 329 -12.84 -51.73 -40.67
CA GLU A 329 -13.69 -52.80 -41.19
C GLU A 329 -12.88 -53.91 -41.88
#